data_AF-A0A0D0DPF9-F1
#
_entry.id   AF-A0A0D0DPF9-F1
#
_cell.length_a   1.000
_cell.length_b   1.000
_cell.length_c   1.000
_cell.angle_alpha   90.00
_cell.angle_beta   90.00
_cell.angle_gamma   90.00
#
_symmetry.space_group_name_H-M   'P 1'
#
loop_
_entity.id
_entity.type
_entity.pdbx_description
1 polymer ?
#
loop_
_entity_poly.entity_id
_entity_poly.type
_entity_poly.pdbx_seq_one_letter_code
_entity_poly.pdbx_strand_id
1 'polypeptide(L)'
;VECGTAAMNYFSKLKRITSNVFPHLVPDWYRELLQVGRILGGFQVFKWNGFGHDPRVVGLGELVLFCPACPQKGVNLDLEIDKDIWKYSQTIIMDGNFKAKHMHEKKPDNQAFLMDGKDYMVGQEKYHDYLKSAKDNPKRSDCNNHRVVNQANAHRHKLEATGIGGCACAQHGCFILYSLVDFQKGERQVNMDYALSHALGHNMAVIQRVLTFYDINYQSMKNFRWELP
;
A
#
# COMPACT_ATOMS: atom_id res chain seq x y z
N VAL A 1 -7.57 7.17 22.64
CA VAL A 1 -7.78 8.63 22.53
C VAL A 1 -6.67 9.18 21.66
N GLU A 2 -6.91 9.33 20.36
CA GLU A 2 -6.01 10.11 19.50
C GLU A 2 -6.13 11.56 19.95
N CYS A 3 -5.07 12.08 20.57
CA CYS A 3 -5.04 13.48 20.96
C CYS A 3 -4.98 14.29 19.67
N GLY A 4 -6.04 14.98 19.26
CA GLY A 4 -6.11 15.86 18.08
C GLY A 4 -5.18 17.10 18.15
N THR A 5 -4.15 17.03 18.96
CA THR A 5 -3.13 18.05 19.13
C THR A 5 -2.05 17.84 18.08
N ALA A 6 -1.85 18.83 17.21
CA ALA A 6 -0.75 18.79 16.24
C ALA A 6 0.59 18.53 16.94
N ALA A 7 1.48 17.73 16.34
CA ALA A 7 2.78 17.39 16.90
C ALA A 7 3.60 18.64 17.29
N MET A 8 3.48 19.72 16.51
CA MET A 8 4.13 21.00 16.79
C MET A 8 3.64 21.64 18.10
N ASN A 9 2.34 21.54 18.41
CA ASN A 9 1.77 22.07 19.65
C ASN A 9 2.24 21.25 20.86
N TYR A 10 2.27 19.93 20.72
CA TYR A 10 2.82 19.03 21.74
C TYR A 10 4.30 19.36 22.01
N PHE A 11 5.11 19.50 20.97
CA PHE A 11 6.52 19.84 21.10
C PHE A 11 6.75 21.25 21.68
N SER A 12 5.92 22.23 21.28
CA SER A 12 5.95 23.58 21.87
C SER A 12 5.66 23.55 23.38
N LYS A 13 4.75 22.66 23.81
CA LYS A 13 4.50 22.43 25.24
C LYS A 13 5.72 21.83 25.94
N LEU A 14 6.39 20.84 25.33
CA LEU A 14 7.63 20.27 25.87
C LEU A 14 8.72 21.33 26.06
N LYS A 15 8.91 22.25 25.10
CA LYS A 15 9.86 23.38 25.24
C LYS A 15 9.54 24.25 26.45
N ARG A 16 8.26 24.62 26.64
CA ARG A 16 7.81 25.44 27.78
C ARG A 16 7.94 24.75 29.13
N ILE A 17 7.74 23.42 29.18
CA ILE A 17 7.95 22.62 30.39
C ILE A 17 9.44 22.54 30.72
N THR A 18 10.29 22.40 29.70
CA THR A 18 11.76 22.30 29.87
C THR A 18 12.36 23.61 30.37
N SER A 19 11.92 24.75 29.82
CA SER A 19 12.30 26.08 30.30
C SER A 19 11.09 26.99 30.19
N ASN A 20 10.52 27.37 31.34
CA ASN A 20 9.37 28.27 31.41
C ASN A 20 9.77 29.74 31.18
N VAL A 21 10.97 30.14 31.61
CA VAL A 21 11.47 31.53 31.45
C VAL A 21 11.99 31.79 30.04
N PHE A 22 12.73 30.83 29.46
CA PHE A 22 13.34 30.99 28.13
C PHE A 22 13.08 29.77 27.21
N PRO A 23 11.82 29.52 26.79
CA PRO A 23 11.49 28.36 25.93
C PRO A 23 12.19 28.37 24.56
N HIS A 24 12.56 29.55 24.06
CA HIS A 24 13.23 29.72 22.77
C HIS A 24 14.71 29.31 22.79
N LEU A 25 15.32 29.20 23.98
CA LEU A 25 16.69 28.70 24.13
C LEU A 25 16.76 27.17 24.18
N VAL A 26 15.61 26.48 24.28
CA VAL A 26 15.55 25.02 24.24
C VAL A 26 15.85 24.56 22.82
N PRO A 27 16.85 23.67 22.61
CA PRO A 27 17.19 23.20 21.27
C PRO A 27 16.00 22.56 20.54
N ASP A 28 15.98 22.70 19.22
CA ASP A 28 14.85 22.30 18.38
C ASP A 28 14.92 20.83 17.96
N TRP A 29 14.51 19.93 18.86
CA TRP A 29 14.42 18.48 18.64
C TRP A 29 13.12 18.02 17.96
N TYR A 30 12.43 18.90 17.21
CA TYR A 30 11.12 18.57 16.64
C TYR A 30 11.20 17.43 15.62
N ARG A 31 12.26 17.40 14.81
CA ARG A 31 12.44 16.39 13.77
C ARG A 31 12.70 15.01 14.37
N GLU A 32 13.49 14.98 15.44
CA GLU A 32 13.82 13.79 16.22
C GLU A 32 12.58 13.26 16.93
N LEU A 33 11.73 14.14 17.49
CA LEU A 33 10.43 13.74 18.04
C LEU A 33 9.57 13.03 16.98
N LEU A 34 9.46 13.61 15.78
CA LEU A 34 8.70 12.98 14.69
C LEU A 34 9.29 11.64 14.26
N GLN A 35 10.62 11.54 14.22
CA GLN A 35 11.32 10.30 13.88
C GLN A 35 11.06 9.21 14.93
N VAL A 36 11.22 9.52 16.23
CA VAL A 36 10.92 8.61 17.33
C VAL A 36 9.45 8.20 17.31
N GLY A 37 8.53 9.12 17.02
CA GLY A 37 7.11 8.82 16.87
C GLY A 37 6.82 7.79 15.77
N ARG A 38 7.47 7.91 14.60
CA ARG A 38 7.33 6.92 13.50
C ARG A 38 7.90 5.56 13.89
N ILE A 39 9.09 5.53 14.51
CA ILE A 39 9.73 4.31 14.97
C ILE A 39 8.86 3.61 16.02
N LEU A 40 8.31 4.37 16.98
CA LEU A 40 7.38 3.87 17.98
C LEU A 40 6.11 3.29 17.34
N GLY A 41 5.56 3.98 16.32
CA GLY A 41 4.44 3.47 15.54
C GLY A 41 4.75 2.13 14.89
N GLY A 42 5.92 2.01 14.26
CA GLY A 42 6.42 0.74 13.73
C GLY A 42 6.49 -0.35 14.81
N PHE A 43 7.18 -0.10 15.92
CA PHE A 43 7.24 -1.07 17.02
C PHE A 43 5.87 -1.48 17.55
N GLN A 44 4.91 -0.56 17.58
CA GLN A 44 3.56 -0.85 18.03
C GLN A 44 2.85 -1.82 17.08
N VAL A 45 3.02 -1.67 15.77
CA VAL A 45 2.49 -2.60 14.75
C VAL A 45 3.11 -3.99 14.90
N PHE A 46 4.43 -4.08 15.08
CA PHE A 46 5.11 -5.37 15.33
C PHE A 46 4.59 -6.04 16.60
N LYS A 47 4.44 -5.28 17.69
CA LYS A 47 3.91 -5.78 18.96
C LYS A 47 2.48 -6.29 18.82
N TRP A 48 1.61 -5.56 18.14
CA TRP A 48 0.21 -5.95 17.96
C TRP A 48 0.03 -7.21 17.12
N ASN A 49 0.94 -7.46 16.17
CA ASN A 49 0.96 -8.67 15.35
C ASN A 49 1.78 -9.82 15.97
N GLY A 50 2.26 -9.69 17.21
CA GLY A 50 2.96 -10.76 17.92
C GLY A 50 4.45 -10.92 17.60
N PHE A 51 5.03 -10.04 16.77
CA PHE A 51 6.44 -10.10 16.36
C PHE A 51 7.42 -9.42 17.34
N GLY A 52 6.98 -9.08 18.56
CA GLY A 52 7.83 -8.45 19.56
C GLY A 52 8.87 -9.39 20.19
N HIS A 53 8.57 -10.69 20.24
CA HIS A 53 9.43 -11.73 20.85
C HIS A 53 9.70 -12.91 19.91
N ASP A 54 9.11 -12.91 18.72
CA ASP A 54 9.34 -13.94 17.70
C ASP A 54 10.67 -13.64 16.99
N PRO A 55 11.66 -14.55 17.03
CA PRO A 55 12.94 -14.35 16.34
C PRO A 55 12.83 -14.49 14.81
N ARG A 56 11.69 -14.96 14.29
CA ARG A 56 11.47 -15.12 12.85
C ARG A 56 11.41 -13.78 12.15
N VAL A 57 11.90 -13.77 10.92
CA VAL A 57 11.75 -12.61 10.04
C VAL A 57 10.28 -12.52 9.60
N VAL A 58 9.69 -11.35 9.79
CA VAL A 58 8.33 -11.04 9.34
C VAL A 58 8.22 -11.20 7.82
N GLY A 59 7.26 -12.02 7.39
CA GLY A 59 6.95 -12.28 6.00
C GLY A 59 6.25 -11.11 5.30
N LEU A 60 5.93 -11.30 4.03
CA LEU A 60 5.28 -10.29 3.20
C LEU A 60 3.81 -10.13 3.63
N GLY A 61 3.39 -8.90 3.91
CA GLY A 61 2.03 -8.58 4.35
C GLY A 61 1.60 -9.16 5.70
N GLU A 62 2.53 -9.68 6.53
CA GLU A 62 2.20 -10.30 7.82
C GLU A 62 1.91 -9.31 8.95
N LEU A 63 2.19 -8.01 8.78
CA LEU A 63 1.89 -6.98 9.78
C LEU A 63 0.45 -6.44 9.69
N VAL A 64 -0.36 -7.01 8.82
CA VAL A 64 -1.75 -6.60 8.61
C VAL A 64 -2.69 -7.78 8.47
N LEU A 65 -3.95 -7.52 8.81
CA LEU A 65 -5.01 -8.50 8.73
C LEU A 65 -5.74 -8.36 7.42
N PHE A 66 -5.99 -9.49 6.75
CA PHE A 66 -6.90 -9.52 5.62
C PHE A 66 -8.32 -9.14 6.08
N CYS A 67 -9.19 -8.79 5.12
CA CYS A 67 -10.58 -8.44 5.40
C CYS A 67 -11.26 -9.50 6.29
N PRO A 68 -11.62 -9.18 7.55
CA PRO A 68 -12.13 -10.17 8.50
C PRO A 68 -13.47 -10.80 8.11
N ALA A 69 -14.27 -10.04 7.35
CA ALA A 69 -15.58 -10.47 6.87
C ALA A 69 -15.53 -11.21 5.53
N CYS A 70 -14.39 -11.17 4.82
CA CYS A 70 -14.24 -11.94 3.60
C CYS A 70 -14.04 -13.43 3.91
N PRO A 71 -14.48 -14.31 2.99
CA PRO A 71 -14.13 -15.73 2.98
C PRO A 71 -12.63 -16.00 3.19
N GLN A 72 -12.26 -16.71 4.26
CA GLN A 72 -10.89 -17.15 4.56
C GLN A 72 -10.92 -18.61 5.07
N LYS A 73 -10.43 -19.53 4.24
CA LYS A 73 -10.40 -20.97 4.58
C LYS A 73 -9.47 -21.25 5.74
N GLY A 74 -9.95 -22.04 6.70
CA GLY A 74 -9.21 -22.38 7.91
C GLY A 74 -9.12 -21.23 8.92
N VAL A 75 -9.76 -20.09 8.66
CA VAL A 75 -9.85 -18.95 9.58
C VAL A 75 -11.31 -18.72 9.99
N ASN A 76 -12.15 -18.35 9.03
CA ASN A 76 -13.58 -18.09 9.25
C ASN A 76 -14.50 -18.93 8.33
N LEU A 77 -13.91 -19.85 7.56
CA LEU A 77 -14.60 -20.83 6.74
C LEU A 77 -14.02 -22.22 6.93
N ASP A 78 -14.92 -23.20 7.05
CA ASP A 78 -14.58 -24.61 7.15
C ASP A 78 -13.98 -25.16 5.84
N LEU A 79 -13.32 -26.32 5.91
CA LEU A 79 -12.58 -26.89 4.76
C LEU A 79 -13.51 -27.53 3.70
N GLU A 80 -14.71 -27.94 4.09
CA GLU A 80 -15.68 -28.70 3.29
C GLU A 80 -16.79 -27.81 2.72
N ILE A 81 -16.41 -26.73 2.04
CA ILE A 81 -17.39 -25.81 1.44
C ILE A 81 -17.79 -26.28 0.04
N ASP A 82 -19.08 -26.20 -0.26
CA ASP A 82 -19.56 -26.31 -1.64
C ASP A 82 -18.99 -25.16 -2.47
N LYS A 83 -18.29 -25.57 -3.53
CA LYS A 83 -17.42 -24.74 -4.36
C LYS A 83 -18.19 -23.80 -5.30
N ASP A 84 -19.47 -24.08 -5.56
CA ASP A 84 -20.23 -23.37 -6.59
C ASP A 84 -21.10 -22.21 -6.08
N ILE A 85 -20.89 -21.79 -4.83
CA ILE A 85 -21.71 -20.77 -4.19
C ILE A 85 -21.09 -19.37 -4.38
N TRP A 86 -21.81 -18.48 -5.08
CA TRP A 86 -21.48 -17.06 -5.27
C TRP A 86 -21.21 -16.30 -3.96
N LYS A 87 -21.72 -16.78 -2.82
CA LYS A 87 -21.51 -16.23 -1.48
C LYS A 87 -20.04 -16.23 -1.04
N TYR A 88 -19.21 -17.09 -1.63
CA TYR A 88 -17.76 -17.15 -1.35
C TYR A 88 -16.92 -16.49 -2.44
N SER A 89 -17.55 -15.80 -3.39
CA SER A 89 -16.82 -15.02 -4.40
C SER A 89 -16.11 -13.84 -3.74
N GLN A 90 -14.92 -13.54 -4.23
CA GLN A 90 -14.18 -12.37 -3.79
C GLN A 90 -14.37 -11.25 -4.81
N THR A 91 -14.75 -10.09 -4.31
CA THR A 91 -14.86 -8.89 -5.14
C THR A 91 -13.72 -7.95 -4.80
N ILE A 92 -12.86 -7.72 -5.78
CA ILE A 92 -11.69 -6.85 -5.67
C ILE A 92 -11.99 -5.56 -6.45
N ILE A 93 -11.74 -4.42 -5.81
CA ILE A 93 -11.71 -3.12 -6.47
C ILE A 93 -10.26 -2.63 -6.55
N MET A 94 -9.90 -2.09 -7.71
CA MET A 94 -8.61 -1.47 -7.98
C MET A 94 -8.81 0.03 -8.16
N ASP A 95 -7.98 0.83 -7.49
CA ASP A 95 -8.04 2.29 -7.58
C ASP A 95 -6.66 2.93 -7.36
N GLY A 96 -6.49 4.14 -7.89
CA GLY A 96 -5.27 4.94 -7.87
C GLY A 96 -5.47 6.31 -7.20
N ASN A 97 -4.66 6.58 -6.17
CA ASN A 97 -4.59 7.88 -5.49
C ASN A 97 -3.41 8.72 -5.98
N PHE A 98 -3.69 9.66 -6.89
CA PHE A 98 -2.70 10.60 -7.45
C PHE A 98 -2.36 11.80 -6.57
N LYS A 99 -2.98 11.93 -5.37
CA LYS A 99 -2.66 12.98 -4.40
C LYS A 99 -1.53 12.54 -3.46
N ALA A 100 -1.34 11.24 -3.27
CA ALA A 100 -0.31 10.68 -2.41
C ALA A 100 1.05 10.65 -3.13
N LYS A 101 1.67 11.83 -3.24
CA LYS A 101 2.94 12.01 -3.94
C LYS A 101 4.11 11.81 -2.99
N HIS A 102 5.13 11.09 -3.45
CA HIS A 102 6.41 10.96 -2.78
C HIS A 102 7.48 11.74 -3.53
N MET A 103 8.21 12.60 -2.82
CA MET A 103 9.35 13.35 -3.38
C MET A 103 10.61 12.52 -3.26
N HIS A 104 11.54 12.69 -4.20
CA HIS A 104 12.87 12.11 -4.04
C HIS A 104 13.52 12.56 -2.75
N GLU A 105 14.14 11.61 -2.06
CA GLU A 105 14.87 11.89 -0.85
C GLU A 105 16.14 12.69 -1.11
N LYS A 106 16.53 13.50 -0.13
CA LYS A 106 17.80 14.25 -0.21
C LYS A 106 19.03 13.37 -0.01
N LYS A 107 18.89 12.24 0.70
CA LYS A 107 19.98 11.34 1.10
C LYS A 107 19.48 9.89 1.11
N PRO A 108 19.39 9.23 -0.06
CA PRO A 108 18.83 7.88 -0.16
C PRO A 108 19.63 6.85 0.65
N ASP A 109 20.96 7.01 0.76
CA ASP A 109 21.82 6.09 1.52
C ASP A 109 21.52 6.04 3.03
N ASN A 110 20.80 7.05 3.54
CA ASN A 110 20.42 7.14 4.95
C ASN A 110 18.98 6.67 5.20
N GLN A 111 18.29 6.16 4.18
CA GLN A 111 16.91 5.74 4.28
C GLN A 111 16.81 4.37 4.97
N ALA A 112 15.87 4.27 5.92
CA ALA A 112 15.55 3.01 6.58
C ALA A 112 14.05 2.74 6.42
N PHE A 113 13.72 1.64 5.75
CA PHE A 113 12.34 1.20 5.62
C PHE A 113 11.94 0.36 6.83
N LEU A 114 10.92 0.81 7.56
CA LEU A 114 10.46 0.13 8.77
C LEU A 114 9.65 -1.14 8.46
N MET A 115 8.88 -1.12 7.36
CA MET A 115 7.89 -2.15 7.02
C MET A 115 7.89 -2.48 5.52
N ASP A 116 9.06 -2.44 4.86
CA ASP A 116 9.17 -2.73 3.42
C ASP A 116 8.57 -4.10 3.07
N GLY A 117 7.47 -4.09 2.33
CA GLY A 117 6.75 -5.30 1.96
C GLY A 117 6.06 -6.05 3.09
N LYS A 118 6.11 -5.57 4.34
CA LYS A 118 5.55 -6.28 5.50
C LYS A 118 4.12 -5.88 5.82
N ASP A 119 3.68 -4.77 5.26
CA ASP A 119 2.36 -4.17 5.46
C ASP A 119 1.53 -4.25 4.16
N TYR A 120 0.63 -3.30 3.92
CA TYR A 120 -0.15 -3.17 2.69
C TYR A 120 0.69 -2.91 1.44
N MET A 121 1.79 -2.16 1.58
CA MET A 121 2.70 -1.83 0.46
C MET A 121 3.52 -3.04 0.05
N VAL A 122 3.73 -3.20 -1.26
CA VAL A 122 4.64 -4.21 -1.80
C VAL A 122 6.10 -3.88 -1.47
N GLY A 123 6.96 -4.90 -1.46
CA GLY A 123 8.39 -4.72 -1.23
C GLY A 123 9.06 -3.98 -2.39
N GLN A 124 9.91 -3.00 -2.08
CA GLN A 124 10.52 -2.13 -3.10
C GLN A 124 11.37 -2.89 -4.10
N GLU A 125 12.29 -3.75 -3.63
CA GLU A 125 13.27 -4.43 -4.50
C GLU A 125 12.58 -5.24 -5.61
N LYS A 126 11.73 -6.18 -5.22
CA LYS A 126 11.01 -7.06 -6.16
C LYS A 126 10.09 -6.28 -7.10
N TYR A 127 9.44 -5.24 -6.59
CA TYR A 127 8.56 -4.41 -7.42
C TYR A 127 9.35 -3.63 -8.47
N HIS A 128 10.49 -3.05 -8.10
CA HIS A 128 11.33 -2.32 -9.06
C HIS A 128 11.94 -3.24 -10.11
N ASP A 129 12.34 -4.46 -9.75
CA ASP A 129 12.85 -5.43 -10.71
C ASP A 129 11.76 -5.89 -11.68
N TYR A 130 10.54 -6.11 -11.18
CA TYR A 130 9.37 -6.32 -12.03
C TYR A 130 9.18 -5.14 -13.00
N LEU A 131 9.19 -3.89 -12.52
CA LEU A 131 9.00 -2.70 -13.35
C LEU A 131 10.09 -2.53 -14.43
N LYS A 132 11.33 -2.97 -14.18
CA LYS A 132 12.42 -2.97 -15.17
C LYS A 132 12.20 -4.03 -16.25
N SER A 133 11.65 -5.18 -15.86
CA SER A 133 11.44 -6.31 -16.79
C SER A 133 10.14 -6.20 -17.59
N ALA A 134 9.13 -5.51 -17.03
CA ALA A 134 7.81 -5.38 -17.62
C ALA A 134 7.84 -4.54 -18.91
N LYS A 135 7.25 -5.07 -19.98
CA LYS A 135 7.06 -4.33 -21.23
C LYS A 135 5.83 -3.44 -21.10
N ASP A 136 6.07 -2.17 -20.78
CA ASP A 136 5.03 -1.16 -20.80
C ASP A 136 4.68 -0.79 -22.25
N ASN A 137 3.63 -1.40 -22.80
CA ASN A 137 3.10 -1.06 -24.11
C ASN A 137 1.96 -0.07 -23.94
N PRO A 138 2.19 1.26 -24.02
CA PRO A 138 1.13 2.25 -23.89
C PRO A 138 0.16 2.08 -25.05
N LYS A 139 -0.95 1.37 -24.82
CA LYS A 139 -2.05 1.29 -25.79
C LYS A 139 -2.78 2.62 -25.75
N ARG A 140 -2.70 3.35 -26.86
CA ARG A 140 -3.50 4.54 -27.09
C ARG A 140 -4.97 4.11 -27.12
N SER A 141 -5.74 4.53 -26.13
CA SER A 141 -7.19 4.33 -26.13
C SER A 141 -7.85 5.27 -27.14
N ASP A 142 -8.80 4.76 -27.92
CA ASP A 142 -9.70 5.57 -28.75
C ASP A 142 -10.83 6.27 -27.95
N CYS A 143 -10.80 6.20 -26.60
CA CYS A 143 -11.84 6.78 -25.76
C CYS A 143 -11.50 8.22 -25.32
N ASN A 144 -12.48 9.13 -25.41
CA ASN A 144 -12.34 10.55 -25.12
C ASN A 144 -11.99 10.87 -23.65
N ASN A 145 -12.37 10.02 -22.69
CA ASN A 145 -12.13 10.25 -21.25
C ASN A 145 -10.68 9.97 -20.81
N HIS A 146 -9.87 9.32 -21.64
CA HIS A 146 -8.47 8.98 -21.31
C HIS A 146 -7.50 10.18 -21.32
N ARG A 147 -7.98 11.37 -21.70
CA ARG A 147 -7.18 12.60 -21.69
C ARG A 147 -6.72 12.97 -20.27
N VAL A 148 -7.51 12.61 -19.24
CA VAL A 148 -7.19 12.84 -17.83
C VAL A 148 -6.05 11.93 -17.34
N VAL A 149 -6.09 10.65 -17.72
CA VAL A 149 -5.05 9.66 -17.41
C VAL A 149 -3.71 10.05 -18.05
N ASN A 150 -3.73 10.50 -19.30
CA ASN A 150 -2.51 10.93 -20.00
C ASN A 150 -1.85 12.17 -19.37
N GLN A 151 -2.63 13.06 -18.74
CA GLN A 151 -2.10 14.24 -18.05
C GLN A 151 -1.57 13.90 -16.65
N ALA A 152 -2.12 12.87 -16.00
CA ALA A 152 -1.60 12.32 -14.74
C ALA A 152 -0.27 11.58 -14.93
N ASN A 153 -0.05 10.97 -16.10
CA ASN A 153 1.16 10.22 -16.45
C ASN A 153 2.35 11.10 -16.90
N ALA A 154 2.23 12.42 -16.80
CA ALA A 154 3.33 13.34 -17.10
C ALA A 154 4.48 13.16 -16.10
N HIS A 155 5.68 12.86 -16.61
CA HIS A 155 6.89 12.72 -15.79
C HIS A 155 7.17 13.99 -14.99
N ARG A 156 7.23 13.88 -13.67
CA ARG A 156 7.59 15.00 -12.78
C ARG A 156 8.94 14.72 -12.15
N HIS A 157 9.99 15.38 -12.64
CA HIS A 157 11.39 15.16 -12.24
C HIS A 157 11.69 15.32 -10.72
N LYS A 158 10.76 15.84 -9.93
CA LYS A 158 10.92 16.04 -8.48
C LYS A 158 10.26 14.93 -7.64
N LEU A 159 9.50 14.03 -8.27
CA LEU A 159 8.72 13.00 -7.58
C LEU A 159 9.31 11.63 -7.86
N GLU A 160 9.50 10.87 -6.79
CA GLU A 160 9.81 9.44 -6.86
C GLU A 160 8.55 8.62 -7.15
N ALA A 161 7.46 8.96 -6.45
CA ALA A 161 6.13 8.42 -6.70
C ALA A 161 5.14 9.56 -6.97
N THR A 162 4.38 9.43 -8.03
CA THR A 162 3.34 10.38 -8.47
C THR A 162 1.98 10.10 -7.83
N GLY A 163 1.82 8.94 -7.19
CA GLY A 163 0.62 8.44 -6.58
C GLY A 163 0.84 7.03 -6.03
N ILE A 164 -0.20 6.45 -5.46
CA ILE A 164 -0.23 5.06 -4.98
C ILE A 164 -1.46 4.40 -5.56
N GLY A 165 -1.34 3.17 -6.03
CA GLY A 165 -2.48 2.33 -6.42
C GLY A 165 -2.55 1.08 -5.58
N GLY A 166 -3.69 0.41 -5.59
CA GLY A 166 -3.76 -0.91 -4.99
C GLY A 166 -5.13 -1.56 -5.07
N CYS A 167 -5.23 -2.70 -4.40
CA CYS A 167 -6.45 -3.48 -4.36
C CYS A 167 -7.13 -3.38 -2.98
N ALA A 168 -8.46 -3.33 -3.00
CA ALA A 168 -9.28 -3.44 -1.80
C ALA A 168 -10.42 -4.44 -2.02
N CYS A 169 -10.95 -4.97 -0.93
CA CYS A 169 -12.22 -5.66 -0.93
C CYS A 169 -13.34 -4.67 -1.27
N ALA A 170 -14.05 -4.90 -2.37
CA ALA A 170 -15.13 -4.00 -2.78
C ALA A 170 -16.34 -4.06 -1.83
N GLN A 171 -16.55 -5.20 -1.15
CA GLN A 171 -17.70 -5.39 -0.27
C GLN A 171 -17.52 -4.69 1.09
N HIS A 172 -16.30 -4.67 1.62
CA HIS A 172 -16.03 -4.20 2.98
C HIS A 172 -15.05 -3.02 3.04
N GLY A 173 -14.46 -2.61 1.91
CA GLY A 173 -13.53 -1.49 1.83
C GLY A 173 -12.16 -1.72 2.47
N CYS A 174 -11.84 -2.95 2.89
CA CYS A 174 -10.53 -3.28 3.46
C CYS A 174 -9.48 -3.40 2.35
N PHE A 175 -8.34 -2.73 2.48
CA PHE A 175 -7.19 -2.95 1.60
C PHE A 175 -6.73 -4.41 1.66
N ILE A 176 -6.31 -4.93 0.52
CA ILE A 176 -5.74 -6.27 0.43
C ILE A 176 -4.26 -6.17 0.79
N LEU A 177 -3.79 -7.14 1.59
CA LEU A 177 -2.41 -7.27 2.04
C LEU A 177 -1.45 -7.25 0.85
N TYR A 178 -0.28 -6.64 1.02
CA TYR A 178 0.81 -6.68 0.03
C TYR A 178 0.34 -6.36 -1.41
N SER A 179 -0.58 -5.42 -1.59
CA SER A 179 -1.19 -5.11 -2.88
C SER A 179 -1.23 -3.62 -3.21
N LEU A 180 -0.60 -2.77 -2.38
CA LEU A 180 -0.41 -1.36 -2.71
C LEU A 180 0.95 -1.12 -3.35
N VAL A 181 0.96 -0.30 -4.39
CA VAL A 181 2.11 -0.05 -5.26
C VAL A 181 2.31 1.44 -5.50
N ASP A 182 3.57 1.87 -5.60
CA ASP A 182 3.90 3.23 -5.99
C ASP A 182 3.79 3.43 -7.51
N PHE A 183 3.32 4.61 -7.90
CA PHE A 183 3.19 5.03 -9.30
C PHE A 183 4.37 5.89 -9.75
N GLN A 184 5.22 5.34 -10.61
CA GLN A 184 6.49 6.02 -10.94
C GLN A 184 6.27 7.13 -11.96
N LYS A 185 5.28 6.96 -12.84
CA LYS A 185 4.93 7.90 -13.92
C LYS A 185 3.41 7.89 -14.15
N GLY A 186 2.68 8.18 -13.07
CA GLY A 186 1.24 7.98 -12.97
C GLY A 186 0.86 6.50 -13.01
N GLU A 187 -0.44 6.27 -13.19
CA GLU A 187 -1.02 4.93 -13.18
C GLU A 187 -0.77 4.25 -14.53
N ARG A 188 -0.18 3.07 -14.45
CA ARG A 188 0.17 2.24 -15.59
C ARG A 188 -0.36 0.84 -15.35
N GLN A 189 -0.75 0.19 -16.43
CA GLN A 189 -1.31 -1.16 -16.36
C GLN A 189 -0.37 -2.12 -15.63
N VAL A 190 0.94 -2.03 -15.90
CA VAL A 190 1.97 -2.84 -15.22
C VAL A 190 1.95 -2.68 -13.69
N ASN A 191 1.68 -1.47 -13.17
CA ASN A 191 1.63 -1.24 -11.72
C ASN A 191 0.42 -1.99 -11.13
N MET A 192 -0.75 -1.84 -11.77
CA MET A 192 -2.01 -2.42 -11.29
C MET A 192 -2.05 -3.94 -11.49
N ASP A 193 -1.43 -4.47 -12.54
CA ASP A 193 -1.27 -5.92 -12.74
C ASP A 193 -0.44 -6.54 -11.62
N TYR A 194 0.62 -5.86 -11.17
CA TYR A 194 1.43 -6.32 -10.03
C TYR A 194 0.61 -6.34 -8.74
N ALA A 195 -0.12 -5.25 -8.45
CA ALA A 195 -1.02 -5.17 -7.32
C ALA A 195 -2.09 -6.28 -7.34
N LEU A 196 -2.72 -6.50 -8.49
CA LEU A 196 -3.75 -7.52 -8.67
C LEU A 196 -3.18 -8.93 -8.54
N SER A 197 -1.99 -9.20 -9.07
CA SER A 197 -1.37 -10.54 -8.97
C SER A 197 -1.18 -10.98 -7.53
N HIS A 198 -0.70 -10.09 -6.65
CA HIS A 198 -0.56 -10.36 -5.21
C HIS A 198 -1.92 -10.43 -4.52
N ALA A 199 -2.84 -9.51 -4.87
CA ALA A 199 -4.18 -9.52 -4.30
C ALA A 199 -4.96 -10.80 -4.62
N LEU A 200 -4.79 -11.33 -5.84
CA LEU A 200 -5.34 -12.62 -6.24
C LEU A 200 -4.67 -13.72 -5.46
N GLY A 201 -3.32 -13.75 -5.35
CA GLY A 201 -2.58 -14.79 -4.62
C GLY A 201 -3.08 -15.05 -3.19
N HIS A 202 -3.68 -14.05 -2.54
CA HIS A 202 -4.34 -14.23 -1.24
C HIS A 202 -5.67 -14.98 -1.36
N ASN A 203 -5.80 -16.11 -0.64
CA ASN A 203 -7.01 -16.95 -0.56
C ASN A 203 -7.47 -17.65 -1.87
N MET A 204 -6.63 -17.78 -2.91
CA MET A 204 -6.96 -18.55 -4.13
C MET A 204 -7.33 -20.01 -3.88
N ALA A 205 -6.85 -20.62 -2.79
CA ALA A 205 -7.15 -22.01 -2.46
C ALA A 205 -8.63 -22.27 -2.10
N VAL A 206 -9.41 -21.20 -1.96
CA VAL A 206 -10.81 -21.18 -1.49
C VAL A 206 -11.72 -20.60 -2.55
N ILE A 207 -11.27 -19.53 -3.20
CA ILE A 207 -12.12 -18.69 -4.05
C ILE A 207 -12.02 -19.19 -5.49
N GLN A 208 -13.12 -19.73 -6.00
CA GLN A 208 -13.22 -20.14 -7.41
C GLN A 208 -13.64 -19.00 -8.35
N ARG A 209 -14.21 -17.93 -7.80
CA ARG A 209 -14.71 -16.78 -8.57
C ARG A 209 -14.22 -15.49 -7.97
N VAL A 210 -13.44 -14.74 -8.74
CA VAL A 210 -13.03 -13.38 -8.41
C VAL A 210 -13.69 -12.42 -9.38
N LEU A 211 -14.31 -11.38 -8.85
CA LEU A 211 -14.88 -10.26 -9.61
C LEU A 211 -13.98 -9.04 -9.40
N THR A 212 -13.45 -8.50 -10.49
CA THR A 212 -12.53 -7.35 -10.47
C THR A 212 -13.18 -6.10 -11.03
N PHE A 213 -13.31 -5.06 -10.22
CA PHE A 213 -13.75 -3.73 -10.62
C PHE A 213 -12.55 -2.80 -10.75
N TYR A 214 -12.44 -2.15 -11.90
CA TYR A 214 -11.40 -1.18 -12.20
C TYR A 214 -11.95 -0.22 -13.25
N ASP A 215 -11.77 1.06 -13.04
CA ASP A 215 -12.24 2.13 -13.92
C ASP A 215 -11.56 2.10 -15.30
N ILE A 216 -10.36 1.52 -15.41
CA ILE A 216 -9.61 1.31 -16.65
C ILE A 216 -9.71 -0.15 -17.17
N ASN A 217 -10.71 -0.93 -16.71
CA ASN A 217 -10.88 -2.37 -17.05
C ASN A 217 -10.92 -2.69 -18.57
N TYR A 218 -11.31 -1.73 -19.41
CA TYR A 218 -11.40 -1.95 -20.86
C TYR A 218 -10.03 -2.31 -21.50
N GLN A 219 -8.92 -1.90 -20.89
CA GLN A 219 -7.57 -2.21 -21.39
C GLN A 219 -6.97 -3.47 -20.77
N SER A 220 -7.29 -3.80 -19.51
CA SER A 220 -6.65 -4.86 -18.72
C SER A 220 -7.06 -6.27 -19.16
N MET A 221 -8.36 -6.52 -19.37
CA MET A 221 -8.87 -7.87 -19.69
C MET A 221 -8.42 -8.44 -21.05
N LYS A 222 -7.88 -7.61 -21.96
CA LYS A 222 -7.35 -8.10 -23.25
C LYS A 222 -5.98 -8.78 -23.11
N ASN A 223 -5.20 -8.45 -22.09
CA ASN A 223 -3.82 -8.91 -21.92
C ASN A 223 -3.62 -9.85 -20.71
N PHE A 224 -4.52 -9.81 -19.72
CA PHE A 224 -4.38 -10.59 -18.47
C PHE A 224 -4.42 -12.12 -18.64
N ARG A 225 -4.85 -12.62 -19.81
CA ARG A 225 -4.98 -14.07 -20.08
C ARG A 225 -3.64 -14.80 -20.29
N TRP A 226 -2.51 -14.10 -20.28
CA TRP A 226 -1.20 -14.65 -20.68
C TRP A 226 -0.01 -14.32 -19.75
N GLU A 227 -0.22 -13.59 -18.65
CA GLU A 227 0.86 -13.09 -17.78
C GLU A 227 0.65 -13.43 -16.30
N LEU A 228 0.27 -14.69 -16.02
CA LEU A 228 0.42 -15.25 -14.68
C LEU A 228 1.75 -16.02 -14.63
N PRO A 229 2.64 -15.75 -13.65
CA PRO A 229 3.83 -16.58 -13.44
C PRO A 229 3.49 -18.03 -13.07
#